data_AF-A0A9D1EVF3-F1
#
_entry.id   AF-A0A9D1EVF3-F1
#
_cell.length_a   1.000
_cell.length_b   1.000
_cell.length_c   1.000
_cell.angle_alpha   90.00
_cell.angle_beta   90.00
_cell.angle_gamma   90.00
#
_symmetry.space_group_name_H-M   'P 1'
#
loop_
_entity.id
_entity.type
_entity.pdbx_description
1 polymer ?
#
loop_
_entity_poly.entity_id
_entity_poly.type
_entity_poly.pdbx_seq_one_letter_code
_entity_poly.pdbx_strand_id
1 'polypeptide(L)'
;AVGFATVSTAMSMDAVAIIIPTMTGETARLVSHFRPEVPIYAISPLETTVRKMQLYWGVYPLKGNEETSTVNMIENSMRLVRKRKLVRKGQLVVFTAGDPATNDVRGKAMTNMMHVVVAK
;
A
#
# COMPACT_ATOMS: atom_id res chain seq x y z
N ALA A 1 5.92 1.70 14.14
CA ALA A 1 6.72 0.49 13.84
C ALA A 1 6.60 0.08 12.37
N VAL A 2 5.42 -0.37 11.90
CA VAL A 2 5.28 -0.96 10.55
C VAL A 2 5.73 -0.04 9.40
N GLY A 3 5.32 1.24 9.36
CA GLY A 3 5.72 2.08 8.21
C GLY A 3 7.20 2.41 8.12
N PHE A 4 7.92 2.51 9.23
CA PHE A 4 9.39 2.63 9.19
C PHE A 4 10.01 1.34 8.65
N ALA A 5 9.55 0.17 9.14
CA ALA A 5 10.01 -1.12 8.63
C ALA A 5 9.72 -1.26 7.13
N THR A 6 8.54 -0.83 6.66
CA THR A 6 8.19 -0.83 5.23
C THR A 6 9.17 -0.02 4.40
N VAL A 7 9.51 1.20 4.83
CA VAL A 7 10.47 2.05 4.12
C VAL A 7 11.87 1.45 4.15
N SER A 8 12.32 1.00 5.32
CA SER A 8 13.64 0.37 5.49
C SER A 8 13.78 -0.89 4.61
N THR A 9 12.75 -1.74 4.56
CA THR A 9 12.74 -2.95 3.72
C THR A 9 12.69 -2.59 2.24
N ALA A 10 11.90 -1.60 1.85
CA ALA A 10 11.84 -1.16 0.46
C ALA A 10 13.22 -0.68 -0.05
N MET A 11 13.95 0.07 0.78
CA MET A 11 15.32 0.49 0.47
C MET A 11 16.31 -0.67 0.49
N SER A 12 16.25 -1.55 1.51
CA SER A 12 17.22 -2.65 1.66
C SER A 12 17.11 -3.72 0.58
N MET A 13 15.96 -3.81 -0.10
CA MET A 13 15.71 -4.82 -1.14
C MET A 13 15.58 -4.22 -2.54
N ASP A 14 15.93 -2.94 -2.73
CA ASP A 14 15.78 -2.22 -4.01
C ASP A 14 14.38 -2.40 -4.64
N ALA A 15 13.34 -2.34 -3.78
CA ALA A 15 11.97 -2.45 -4.25
C ALA A 15 11.61 -1.27 -5.15
N VAL A 16 10.89 -1.51 -6.24
CA VAL A 16 10.56 -0.44 -7.20
C VAL A 16 9.41 0.44 -6.73
N ALA A 17 8.64 -0.01 -5.75
CA ALA A 17 7.50 0.71 -5.19
C ALA A 17 7.04 0.13 -3.84
N ILE A 18 6.35 0.97 -3.07
CA ILE A 18 5.55 0.55 -1.92
C ILE A 18 4.07 0.58 -2.32
N ILE A 19 3.33 -0.49 -2.07
CA ILE A 19 1.90 -0.60 -2.39
C ILE A 19 1.09 -0.66 -1.09
N ILE A 20 0.09 0.22 -0.97
CA ILE A 20 -0.67 0.38 0.27
C ILE A 20 -2.17 0.34 0.00
N PRO A 21 -2.82 -0.82 0.12
CA PRO A 21 -4.27 -0.90 0.20
C PRO A 21 -4.76 -0.25 1.50
N THR A 22 -5.68 0.71 1.43
CA THR A 22 -6.14 1.47 2.60
C THR A 22 -7.55 2.06 2.42
N MET A 23 -8.36 2.02 3.49
CA MET A 23 -9.70 2.62 3.50
C MET A 23 -9.66 4.12 3.81
N THR A 24 -8.89 4.54 4.80
CA THR A 24 -8.86 5.92 5.32
C THR A 24 -7.65 6.75 4.86
N GLY A 25 -6.63 6.07 4.31
CA GLY A 25 -5.36 6.68 3.91
C GLY A 25 -4.36 6.89 5.05
N GLU A 26 -4.65 6.45 6.27
CA GLU A 26 -3.76 6.67 7.41
C GLU A 26 -2.41 5.98 7.26
N THR A 27 -2.40 4.74 6.76
CA THR A 27 -1.19 3.99 6.47
C THR A 27 -0.32 4.70 5.43
N ALA A 28 -0.95 5.19 4.35
CA ALA A 28 -0.25 5.94 3.31
C ALA A 28 0.34 7.24 3.85
N ARG A 29 -0.37 7.95 4.73
CA ARG A 29 0.14 9.14 5.42
C ARG A 29 1.34 8.81 6.30
N LEU A 30 1.28 7.71 7.04
CA LEU A 30 2.35 7.27 7.94
C LEU A 30 3.61 6.90 7.16
N VAL A 31 3.50 6.15 6.06
CA VAL A 31 4.64 5.80 5.21
C VAL A 31 5.22 7.04 4.51
N SER A 32 4.35 7.92 4.01
CA SER A 32 4.72 9.20 3.36
C SER A 32 5.56 10.10 4.27
N HIS A 33 5.31 10.08 5.58
CA HIS A 33 6.08 10.87 6.56
C HIS A 33 7.60 10.58 6.52
N PHE A 34 7.98 9.33 6.22
CA PHE A 34 9.39 8.92 6.11
C PHE A 34 10.03 9.27 4.76
N ARG A 35 9.27 9.88 3.84
CA ARG A 35 9.71 10.34 2.52
C ARG A 35 10.55 9.31 1.76
N PRO A 36 10.02 8.09 1.53
CA PRO A 36 10.73 7.08 0.74
C PRO A 36 11.07 7.62 -0.66
N GLU A 37 12.21 7.21 -1.19
CA GLU A 37 12.65 7.57 -2.55
C GLU A 37 11.82 6.86 -3.64
N VAL A 38 11.22 5.73 -3.28
CA VAL A 38 10.38 4.92 -4.16
C VAL A 38 8.93 5.40 -4.10
N PRO A 39 8.17 5.31 -5.22
CA PRO A 39 6.78 5.74 -5.24
C PRO A 39 5.90 4.90 -4.31
N ILE A 40 4.94 5.56 -3.66
CA ILE A 40 3.91 4.92 -2.84
C ILE A 40 2.61 4.83 -3.64
N TYR A 41 2.23 3.64 -4.10
CA TYR A 41 0.94 3.39 -4.75
C TYR A 41 -0.12 3.05 -3.70
N ALA A 42 -0.85 4.07 -3.24
CA ALA A 42 -1.93 3.89 -2.26
C ALA A 42 -3.26 3.60 -2.94
N ILE A 43 -3.91 2.49 -2.61
CA ILE A 43 -5.11 2.00 -3.29
C ILE A 43 -6.29 2.07 -2.33
N SER A 44 -7.37 2.73 -2.74
CA SER A 44 -8.56 2.87 -1.92
C SER A 44 -9.84 2.75 -2.75
N PRO A 45 -10.90 2.11 -2.22
CA PRO A 45 -12.22 2.11 -2.85
C PRO A 45 -12.98 3.43 -2.64
N LEU A 46 -12.55 4.32 -1.73
CA LEU A 46 -13.24 5.57 -1.45
C LEU A 46 -12.63 6.73 -2.25
N GLU A 47 -13.45 7.44 -3.04
CA GLU A 47 -12.95 8.60 -3.81
C GLU A 47 -12.45 9.72 -2.91
N THR A 48 -13.11 9.93 -1.79
CA THR A 48 -12.72 10.91 -0.78
C THR A 48 -11.31 10.63 -0.25
N THR A 49 -11.00 9.36 0.04
CA THR A 49 -9.66 8.93 0.44
C THR A 49 -8.65 9.10 -0.69
N VAL A 50 -9.00 8.71 -1.92
CA VAL A 50 -8.12 8.91 -3.10
C VAL A 50 -7.75 10.39 -3.26
N ARG A 51 -8.73 11.30 -3.22
CA ARG A 51 -8.51 12.76 -3.29
C ARG A 51 -7.65 13.26 -2.14
N LYS A 52 -7.94 12.86 -0.91
CA LYS A 52 -7.18 13.22 0.30
C LYS A 52 -5.71 12.83 0.20
N MET A 53 -5.43 11.61 -0.30
CA MET A 53 -4.07 11.07 -0.42
C MET A 53 -3.22 11.77 -1.49
N GLN A 54 -3.81 12.53 -2.42
CA GLN A 54 -3.05 13.31 -3.42
C GLN A 54 -2.15 14.38 -2.77
N LEU A 55 -2.46 14.77 -1.53
CA LEU A 55 -1.68 15.76 -0.78
C LEU A 55 -0.49 15.13 -0.03
N TYR A 56 -0.35 13.80 -0.04
CA TYR A 56 0.69 13.12 0.72
C TYR A 56 1.97 13.00 -0.10
N TRP A 57 3.11 13.23 0.55
CA TRP A 57 4.42 13.18 -0.08
C TRP A 57 4.71 11.80 -0.68
N GLY A 58 5.08 11.76 -1.96
CA GLY A 58 5.45 10.54 -2.68
C GLY A 58 4.30 9.56 -2.92
N VAL A 59 3.05 9.95 -2.63
CA VAL A 59 1.88 9.09 -2.78
C VAL A 59 1.20 9.34 -4.13
N TYR A 60 1.01 8.25 -4.86
CA TYR A 60 0.24 8.17 -6.10
C TYR A 60 -1.03 7.37 -5.81
N PRO A 61 -2.15 8.04 -5.47
CA PRO A 61 -3.35 7.35 -5.06
C PRO A 61 -4.11 6.78 -6.27
N LEU A 62 -4.59 5.55 -6.13
CA LEU A 62 -5.32 4.82 -7.16
C LEU A 62 -6.70 4.41 -6.63
N LYS A 63 -7.73 4.59 -7.46
CA LYS A 63 -9.05 4.04 -7.19
C LYS A 63 -9.01 2.53 -7.41
N GLY A 64 -9.31 1.79 -6.35
CA GLY A 64 -9.46 0.33 -6.36
C GLY A 64 -10.91 -0.10 -6.10
N ASN A 65 -11.10 -1.41 -5.95
CA ASN A 65 -12.34 -2.01 -5.48
C ASN A 65 -12.23 -2.35 -3.99
N GLU A 66 -13.37 -2.49 -3.33
CA GLU A 66 -13.41 -2.95 -1.94
C GLU A 66 -13.17 -4.46 -1.91
N GLU A 67 -12.30 -4.88 -1.00
CA GLU A 67 -11.90 -6.28 -0.85
C GLU A 67 -11.94 -6.65 0.63
N THR A 68 -12.53 -7.80 0.94
CA THR A 68 -12.70 -8.30 2.31
C THR A 68 -11.62 -9.28 2.74
N SER A 69 -10.86 -9.83 1.78
CA SER A 69 -9.78 -10.78 2.02
C SER A 69 -8.43 -10.14 1.74
N THR A 70 -7.47 -10.33 2.65
CA THR A 70 -6.08 -9.90 2.50
C THR A 70 -5.45 -10.41 1.20
N VAL A 71 -5.70 -11.67 0.85
CA VAL A 71 -5.13 -12.29 -0.36
C VAL A 71 -5.66 -11.59 -1.61
N ASN A 72 -6.99 -11.44 -1.70
CA ASN A 72 -7.63 -10.76 -2.83
C ASN A 72 -7.20 -9.29 -2.93
N MET A 73 -7.04 -8.63 -1.79
CA MET A 73 -6.57 -7.25 -1.72
C MET A 73 -5.16 -7.09 -2.31
N ILE A 74 -4.21 -7.98 -1.98
CA ILE A 74 -2.85 -7.97 -2.53
C ILE A 74 -2.88 -8.28 -4.04
N GLU A 75 -3.59 -9.32 -4.46
CA GLU A 75 -3.67 -9.72 -5.87
C GLU A 75 -4.32 -8.64 -6.74
N ASN A 76 -5.43 -8.07 -6.29
CA ASN A 76 -6.15 -7.02 -7.03
C ASN A 76 -5.34 -5.72 -7.08
N SER A 77 -4.62 -5.40 -6.00
CA SER A 77 -3.71 -4.27 -5.97
C SER A 77 -2.54 -4.46 -6.96
N MET A 78 -1.92 -5.64 -6.96
CA MET A 78 -0.86 -5.99 -7.92
C MET A 78 -1.37 -5.92 -9.36
N ARG A 79 -2.56 -6.47 -9.63
CA ARG A 79 -3.20 -6.42 -10.95
C ARG A 79 -3.44 -4.97 -11.40
N LEU A 80 -3.90 -4.10 -10.50
CA LEU A 80 -4.15 -2.70 -10.80
C LEU A 80 -2.87 -1.94 -11.16
N VAL A 81 -1.80 -2.07 -10.36
CA VAL A 81 -0.53 -1.37 -10.63
C VAL A 81 0.15 -1.89 -11.90
N ARG A 82 0.04 -3.20 -12.19
CA ARG A 82 0.52 -3.78 -13.45
C ARG A 82 -0.28 -3.30 -14.65
N LYS A 83 -1.63 -3.26 -14.55
CA LYS A 83 -2.50 -2.75 -15.61
C LYS A 83 -2.17 -1.30 -15.96
N ARG A 84 -1.81 -0.49 -14.97
CA ARG A 84 -1.36 0.90 -15.15
C ARG A 84 0.11 1.05 -15.55
N LYS A 85 0.83 -0.06 -15.79
CA LYS A 85 2.26 -0.11 -16.15
C LYS A 85 3.19 0.57 -15.13
N LEU A 86 2.75 0.63 -13.87
CA LEU A 86 3.50 1.22 -12.76
C LEU A 86 4.55 0.26 -12.18
N VAL A 87 4.29 -1.05 -12.34
CA VAL A 87 5.19 -2.14 -11.93
C VAL A 87 5.22 -3.17 -13.06
N ARG A 88 6.40 -3.67 -13.39
CA ARG A 88 6.66 -4.68 -14.43
C ARG A 88 6.86 -6.05 -13.81
N LYS A 89 6.65 -7.09 -14.62
CA LYS A 89 6.95 -8.47 -14.22
C LYS A 89 8.44 -8.60 -13.86
N GLY A 90 8.72 -9.33 -12.78
CA GLY A 90 10.06 -9.54 -12.24
C GLY A 90 10.53 -8.47 -11.26
N GLN A 91 9.80 -7.37 -11.10
CA GLN A 91 10.17 -6.32 -10.15
C GLN A 91 9.69 -6.62 -8.73
N LEU A 92 10.49 -6.25 -7.74
CA LEU A 92 10.18 -6.39 -6.33
C LEU A 92 9.35 -5.21 -5.83
N VAL A 93 8.31 -5.48 -5.05
CA VAL A 93 7.50 -4.44 -4.38
C VAL A 93 7.26 -4.82 -2.93
N VAL A 94 7.09 -3.79 -2.09
CA VAL A 94 6.72 -3.98 -0.68
C VAL A 94 5.26 -3.57 -0.49
N PHE A 95 4.47 -4.46 0.09
CA PHE A 95 3.10 -4.19 0.52
C PHE A 95 3.06 -3.86 2.00
N THR A 96 2.22 -2.89 2.38
CA THR A 96 1.78 -2.73 3.77
C THR A 96 0.28 -2.51 3.84
N ALA A 97 -0.35 -3.20 4.77
CA ALA A 97 -1.79 -3.13 4.98
C ALA A 97 -2.15 -3.43 6.44
N GLY A 98 -3.42 -3.20 6.78
CA GLY A 98 -4.04 -3.83 7.93
C GLY A 98 -4.74 -5.10 7.51
N ASP A 99 -4.50 -6.21 8.20
CA ASP A 99 -5.21 -7.46 7.98
C ASP A 99 -6.66 -7.35 8.48
N PRO A 100 -7.67 -7.39 7.60
CA PRO A 100 -9.08 -7.31 7.99
C PRO A 100 -9.47 -8.36 9.03
N ALA A 101 -8.81 -9.53 9.04
CA ALA A 101 -9.09 -10.61 9.98
C ALA A 101 -8.66 -10.31 11.44
N THR A 102 -7.71 -9.40 11.63
CA THR A 102 -7.20 -8.99 12.96
C THR A 102 -7.49 -7.54 13.31
N ASN A 103 -8.22 -6.82 12.45
CA ASN A 103 -8.48 -5.38 12.58
C ASN A 103 -9.68 -5.00 13.46
N ASP A 104 -10.37 -5.97 14.07
CA ASP A 104 -11.47 -5.68 15.00
C ASP A 104 -10.97 -5.56 16.45
N VAL A 105 -10.16 -4.54 16.70
CA VAL A 105 -9.79 -4.14 18.07
C VAL A 105 -10.23 -2.68 18.26
N ARG A 106 -11.39 -2.49 18.89
CA ARG A 106 -11.92 -1.17 19.33
C ARG A 106 -12.25 -0.17 18.20
N GLY A 107 -12.76 -0.65 17.06
CA GLY A 107 -13.28 0.23 16.00
C GLY A 107 -12.24 1.08 15.26
N LYS A 108 -10.94 0.77 15.40
CA LYS A 108 -9.85 1.38 14.62
C LYS A 108 -9.09 0.31 13.84
N ALA A 109 -9.12 0.40 12.51
CA ALA A 109 -8.28 -0.43 11.65
C ALA A 109 -6.80 -0.11 11.89
N MET A 110 -5.98 -1.12 12.20
CA MET A 110 -4.55 -0.96 12.45
C MET A 110 -3.75 -1.46 11.25
N THR A 111 -2.56 -0.90 11.03
CA THR A 111 -1.61 -1.47 10.04
C THR A 111 -0.69 -2.44 10.77
N ASN A 112 -0.89 -3.73 10.55
CA ASN A 112 -0.17 -4.82 11.23
C ASN A 112 0.56 -5.77 10.27
N MET A 113 0.54 -5.49 8.96
CA MET A 113 1.05 -6.41 7.94
C MET A 113 2.03 -5.72 6.98
N MET A 114 3.09 -6.46 6.64
CA MET A 114 4.05 -6.11 5.59
C MET A 114 4.40 -7.37 4.78
N HIS A 115 4.32 -7.30 3.46
CA HIS A 115 4.68 -8.40 2.56
C HIS A 115 5.65 -7.93 1.49
N VAL A 116 6.69 -8.71 1.19
CA VAL A 116 7.56 -8.47 0.04
C VAL A 116 7.16 -9.43 -1.07
N VAL A 117 6.86 -8.89 -2.26
CA VAL A 117 6.31 -9.68 -3.36
C VAL A 117 7.04 -9.34 -4.66
N VAL A 118 7.39 -10.36 -5.43
CA VAL A 118 7.85 -10.18 -6.82
C VAL A 118 6.62 -10.15 -7.73
N ALA A 119 6.48 -9.11 -8.53
CA ALA A 119 5.42 -9.00 -9.53
C ALA A 119 5.56 -10.14 -10.56
N LYS A 120 4.71 -11.16 -10.47
CA LYS A 120 4.63 -12.26 -11.45
C LYS A 120 3.84 -11.86 -12.69
#